data_AF-A0A535IPM6-F1
#
_entry.id   AF-A0A535IPM6-F1
#
_cell.length_a   1.000
_cell.length_b   1.000
_cell.length_c   1.000
_cell.angle_alpha   90.00
_cell.angle_beta   90.00
_cell.angle_gamma   90.00
#
_symmetry.space_group_name_H-M   'P 1'
#
loop_
_entity.id
_entity.type
_entity.pdbx_description
1 polymer ?
#
loop_
_entity_poly.entity_id
_entity_poly.type
_entity_poly.pdbx_seq_one_letter_code
_entity_poly.pdbx_strand_id
1 'polypeptide(L)'
;MLRIDCLKVIYPELEPCVVVTIMGAVSAELQSLGHRPNFFYLLHAMGLASSLGLGLALSLPTQKVVVLDGDGSVLMNLGTLSTLARYRPRNLLHIIFDNESLLSVGGFPTATATGTDLEGIARAAGVPRTATVRSLDDFAEAVTDAIHGDELTSIVAKVEAKGPPLYLTDLPMLENRFQFQRHLRTLKEKA
;
A
#
# COMPACT_ATOMS: atom_id res chain seq x y z
N MET A 1 10.03 -7.95 -11.98
CA MET A 1 8.55 -7.90 -12.10
C MET A 1 8.12 -6.45 -12.18
N LEU A 2 7.12 -6.14 -12.98
CA LEU A 2 6.59 -4.78 -13.09
C LEU A 2 5.52 -4.53 -12.03
N ARG A 3 5.55 -3.34 -11.41
CA ARG A 3 4.54 -2.95 -10.41
C ARG A 3 3.12 -2.98 -10.99
N ILE A 4 2.93 -2.54 -12.23
CA ILE A 4 1.61 -2.59 -12.88
C ILE A 4 1.07 -4.03 -13.01
N ASP A 5 1.94 -5.03 -13.18
CA ASP A 5 1.50 -6.42 -13.28
C ASP A 5 1.14 -6.99 -11.91
N CYS A 6 1.90 -6.60 -10.87
CA CYS A 6 1.51 -6.84 -9.47
C CYS A 6 0.13 -6.22 -9.17
N LEU A 7 -0.09 -4.95 -9.52
CA LEU A 7 -1.37 -4.29 -9.30
C LEU A 7 -2.51 -4.98 -10.04
N LYS A 8 -2.31 -5.40 -11.31
CA LYS A 8 -3.30 -6.13 -12.09
C LYS A 8 -3.71 -7.45 -11.44
N VAL A 9 -2.76 -8.24 -10.94
CA VAL A 9 -3.06 -9.58 -10.41
C VAL A 9 -3.92 -9.51 -9.16
N ILE A 10 -3.69 -8.52 -8.29
CA ILE A 10 -4.45 -8.35 -7.04
C ILE A 10 -5.69 -7.46 -7.19
N TYR A 11 -5.84 -6.75 -8.33
CA TYR A 11 -6.91 -5.77 -8.52
C TYR A 11 -8.31 -6.32 -8.20
N PRO A 12 -8.70 -7.56 -8.59
CA PRO A 12 -9.99 -8.12 -8.20
C PRO A 12 -10.14 -8.27 -6.67
N GLU A 13 -9.09 -8.71 -5.98
CA GLU A 13 -9.11 -8.93 -4.52
C GLU A 13 -9.18 -7.63 -3.70
N LEU A 14 -8.86 -6.49 -4.33
CA LEU A 14 -9.00 -5.18 -3.69
C LEU A 14 -10.45 -4.70 -3.59
N GLU A 15 -11.40 -5.32 -4.31
CA GLU A 15 -12.81 -4.89 -4.33
C GLU A 15 -13.50 -4.89 -2.95
N PRO A 16 -13.40 -5.96 -2.14
CA PRO A 16 -13.98 -5.99 -0.79
C PRO A 16 -13.17 -5.22 0.26
N CYS A 17 -11.97 -4.73 -0.07
CA CYS A 17 -11.06 -4.11 0.89
C CYS A 17 -11.25 -2.59 0.98
N VAL A 18 -10.80 -1.98 2.07
CA VAL A 18 -10.53 -0.52 2.12
C VAL A 18 -9.10 -0.30 1.69
N VAL A 19 -8.87 0.47 0.62
CA VAL A 19 -7.52 0.63 0.04
C VAL A 19 -7.02 2.06 0.19
N VAL A 20 -5.80 2.20 0.69
CA VAL A 20 -5.06 3.47 0.69
C VAL A 20 -3.83 3.28 -0.18
N THR A 21 -3.59 4.19 -1.12
CA THR A 21 -2.36 4.20 -1.91
C THR A 21 -1.61 5.49 -1.70
N ILE A 22 -0.27 5.38 -1.66
CA ILE A 22 0.60 6.54 -1.71
C ILE A 22 0.62 7.17 -3.11
N MET A 23 0.96 8.46 -3.15
CA MET A 23 1.22 9.24 -4.36
C MET A 23 2.28 8.65 -5.29
N GLY A 24 2.38 9.24 -6.49
CA GLY A 24 3.40 8.89 -7.48
C GLY A 24 3.00 7.68 -8.30
N ALA A 25 3.99 6.85 -8.67
CA ALA A 25 3.80 5.77 -9.64
C ALA A 25 2.76 4.74 -9.20
N VAL A 26 2.68 4.42 -7.89
CA VAL A 26 1.72 3.46 -7.33
C VAL A 26 0.27 3.92 -7.58
N SER A 27 -0.05 5.17 -7.19
CA SER A 27 -1.39 5.72 -7.41
C SER A 27 -1.77 5.87 -8.89
N ALA A 28 -0.82 6.27 -9.74
CA ALA A 28 -1.08 6.48 -11.16
C ALA A 28 -1.33 5.14 -11.89
N GLU A 29 -0.53 4.11 -11.59
CA GLU A 29 -0.73 2.77 -12.14
C GLU A 29 -2.03 2.14 -11.63
N LEU A 30 -2.36 2.28 -10.34
CA LEU A 30 -3.63 1.78 -9.81
C LEU A 30 -4.82 2.45 -10.51
N GLN A 31 -4.79 3.77 -10.70
CA GLN A 31 -5.86 4.49 -11.42
C GLN A 31 -5.99 4.07 -12.87
N SER A 32 -4.87 3.72 -13.53
CA SER A 32 -4.91 3.23 -14.91
C SER A 32 -5.67 1.89 -15.05
N LEU A 33 -5.82 1.14 -13.97
CA LEU A 33 -6.64 -0.08 -13.91
C LEU A 33 -8.13 0.21 -13.61
N GLY A 34 -8.44 1.44 -13.21
CA GLY A 34 -9.78 1.90 -12.87
C GLY A 34 -9.87 2.42 -11.43
N HIS A 35 -10.63 3.50 -11.24
CA HIS A 35 -10.98 3.96 -9.90
C HIS A 35 -12.14 3.15 -9.33
N ARG A 36 -12.07 2.87 -8.02
CA ARG A 36 -13.20 2.39 -7.21
C ARG A 36 -13.41 3.26 -5.97
N PRO A 37 -14.65 3.47 -5.49
CA PRO A 37 -14.92 4.32 -4.32
C PRO A 37 -14.24 3.90 -3.02
N ASN A 38 -13.81 2.64 -2.90
CA ASN A 38 -13.05 2.11 -1.77
C ASN A 38 -11.54 2.42 -1.82
N PHE A 39 -11.07 3.14 -2.86
CA PHE A 39 -9.67 3.54 -3.01
C PHE A 39 -9.47 5.00 -2.61
N PHE A 40 -8.55 5.25 -1.70
CA PHE A 40 -8.11 6.59 -1.30
C PHE A 40 -6.70 6.87 -1.82
N TYR A 41 -6.56 7.88 -2.68
CA TYR A 41 -5.27 8.30 -3.24
C TYR A 41 -4.65 9.40 -2.37
N LEU A 42 -3.62 9.06 -1.60
CA LEU A 42 -2.95 10.00 -0.71
C LEU A 42 -1.87 10.80 -1.46
N LEU A 43 -2.28 11.85 -2.17
CA LEU A 43 -1.45 12.55 -3.16
C LEU A 43 -0.46 13.60 -2.60
N HIS A 44 -0.61 14.07 -1.35
CA HIS A 44 0.18 15.19 -0.79
C HIS A 44 0.73 14.91 0.62
N ALA A 45 0.99 13.63 0.91
CA ALA A 45 1.39 13.18 2.25
C ALA A 45 2.27 11.92 2.14
N MET A 46 3.40 12.08 1.44
CA MET A 46 4.40 11.01 1.31
C MET A 46 4.86 10.51 2.68
N GLY A 47 4.96 9.19 2.84
CA GLY A 47 5.25 8.52 4.11
C GLY A 47 4.05 8.31 5.04
N LEU A 48 2.87 8.85 4.75
CA LEU A 48 1.72 8.76 5.66
C LEU A 48 0.66 7.73 5.26
N ALA A 49 0.86 6.96 4.17
CA ALA A 49 -0.12 5.95 3.74
C ALA A 49 -0.31 4.85 4.79
N SER A 50 0.78 4.31 5.33
CA SER A 50 0.75 3.33 6.43
C SER A 50 0.11 3.89 7.72
N SER A 51 0.38 5.15 8.07
CA SER A 51 -0.26 5.83 9.21
C SER A 51 -1.77 5.97 9.04
N LEU A 52 -2.23 6.36 7.85
CA LEU A 52 -3.65 6.44 7.52
C LEU A 52 -4.31 5.06 7.52
N GLY A 53 -3.65 4.07 6.93
CA GLY A 53 -4.10 2.67 6.93
C GLY A 53 -4.28 2.11 8.33
N LEU A 54 -3.34 2.39 9.24
CA LEU A 54 -3.47 2.03 10.66
C LEU A 54 -4.72 2.63 11.30
N GLY A 55 -4.94 3.94 11.11
CA GLY A 55 -6.12 4.61 11.66
C GLY A 55 -7.43 4.02 11.14
N LEU A 56 -7.48 3.67 9.85
CA LEU A 56 -8.62 2.99 9.24
C LEU A 56 -8.81 1.59 9.81
N ALA A 57 -7.75 0.80 9.94
CA ALA A 57 -7.81 -0.57 10.44
C ALA A 57 -8.33 -0.63 11.88
N LEU A 58 -7.89 0.30 12.73
CA LEU A 58 -8.38 0.43 14.11
C LEU A 58 -9.84 0.94 14.18
N SER A 59 -10.25 1.77 13.23
CA SER A 59 -11.61 2.35 13.19
C SER A 59 -12.64 1.43 12.53
N LEU A 60 -12.19 0.44 11.77
CA LEU A 60 -13.01 -0.48 10.97
C LEU A 60 -12.51 -1.93 11.18
N PRO A 61 -12.59 -2.48 12.41
CA PRO A 61 -11.94 -3.74 12.76
C PRO A 61 -12.44 -4.96 11.97
N THR A 62 -13.63 -4.86 11.37
CA THR A 62 -14.24 -5.94 10.55
C THR A 62 -13.88 -5.84 9.06
N GLN A 63 -13.18 -4.79 8.63
CA GLN A 63 -12.86 -4.54 7.22
C GLN A 63 -11.38 -4.76 6.97
N LYS A 64 -11.02 -5.49 5.92
CA LYS A 64 -9.63 -5.64 5.49
C LYS A 64 -9.14 -4.31 4.91
N VAL A 65 -8.07 -3.77 5.49
CA VAL A 65 -7.41 -2.54 5.03
C VAL A 65 -6.13 -2.92 4.30
N VAL A 66 -5.98 -2.45 3.06
CA VAL A 66 -4.79 -2.66 2.24
C VAL A 66 -4.11 -1.31 1.99
N VAL A 67 -2.85 -1.21 2.36
CA VAL A 67 -2.01 -0.04 2.10
C VAL A 67 -1.04 -0.40 0.97
N LEU A 68 -1.10 0.37 -0.11
CA LEU A 68 -0.16 0.30 -1.23
C LEU A 68 0.82 1.46 -1.10
N ASP A 69 2.03 1.16 -0.66
CA ASP A 69 3.08 2.14 -0.41
C ASP A 69 4.26 1.93 -1.38
N GLY A 70 5.21 2.85 -1.36
CA GLY A 70 6.50 2.74 -2.07
C GLY A 70 7.65 2.78 -1.07
N ASP A 71 8.77 2.12 -1.39
CA ASP A 71 9.99 2.13 -0.59
C ASP A 71 10.42 3.55 -0.18
N GLY A 72 10.50 4.48 -1.14
CA GLY A 72 10.88 5.86 -0.88
C GLY A 72 9.92 6.58 0.09
N SER A 73 8.64 6.24 0.05
CA SER A 73 7.63 6.80 0.95
C SER A 73 7.77 6.21 2.35
N VAL A 74 7.90 4.89 2.48
CA VAL A 74 8.10 4.23 3.78
C VAL A 74 9.36 4.76 4.46
N LEU A 75 10.45 4.98 3.70
CA LEU A 75 11.68 5.57 4.22
C LEU A 75 11.51 6.98 4.79
N MET A 76 10.57 7.78 4.27
CA MET A 76 10.28 9.12 4.80
C MET A 76 9.57 9.09 6.16
N ASN A 77 8.95 7.97 6.54
CA ASN A 77 8.27 7.82 7.82
C ASN A 77 8.48 6.41 8.39
N LEU A 78 9.75 6.01 8.52
CA LEU A 78 10.12 4.66 8.96
C LEU A 78 9.55 4.29 10.34
N GLY A 79 9.36 5.30 11.21
CA GLY A 79 8.74 5.13 12.54
C GLY A 79 7.28 4.64 12.51
N THR A 80 6.62 4.67 11.35
CA THR A 80 5.31 4.03 11.18
C THR A 80 5.35 2.53 11.49
N LEU A 81 6.45 1.83 11.15
CA LEU A 81 6.56 0.38 11.34
C LEU A 81 6.52 -0.02 12.82
N SER A 82 7.15 0.77 13.70
CA SER A 82 7.06 0.53 15.15
C SER A 82 5.67 0.83 15.69
N THR A 83 4.97 1.79 15.09
CA THR A 83 3.59 2.12 15.46
C THR A 83 2.62 1.02 15.01
N LEU A 84 2.76 0.51 13.78
CA LEU A 84 2.04 -0.68 13.31
C LEU A 84 2.25 -1.87 14.25
N ALA A 85 3.51 -2.16 14.59
CA ALA A 85 3.87 -3.24 15.49
C ALA A 85 3.38 -3.05 16.93
N ARG A 86 3.12 -1.82 17.38
CA ARG A 86 2.54 -1.54 18.69
C ARG A 86 1.05 -1.89 18.74
N TYR A 87 0.30 -1.49 17.72
CA TYR A 87 -1.16 -1.66 17.71
C TYR A 87 -1.61 -3.00 17.13
N ARG A 88 -0.82 -3.60 16.23
CA ARG A 88 -1.02 -4.92 15.61
C ARG A 88 -2.46 -5.18 15.11
N PRO A 89 -3.04 -4.29 14.29
CA PRO A 89 -4.35 -4.55 13.70
C PRO A 89 -4.30 -5.78 12.80
N ARG A 90 -5.11 -6.80 13.10
CA ARG A 90 -5.13 -8.08 12.37
C ARG A 90 -5.68 -7.96 10.95
N ASN A 91 -6.46 -6.91 10.72
CA ASN A 91 -7.12 -6.60 9.46
C ASN A 91 -6.29 -5.67 8.55
N LEU A 92 -4.99 -5.48 8.78
CA LEU A 92 -4.15 -4.59 7.98
C LEU A 92 -3.08 -5.35 7.19
N LEU A 93 -3.05 -5.09 5.89
CA LEU A 93 -2.00 -5.52 4.95
C LEU A 93 -1.26 -4.28 4.43
N HIS A 94 0.05 -4.24 4.63
CA HIS A 94 0.93 -3.19 4.12
C HIS A 94 1.82 -3.74 3.00
N ILE A 95 1.57 -3.32 1.76
CA ILE A 95 2.35 -3.71 0.57
C ILE A 95 3.27 -2.55 0.21
N ILE A 96 4.56 -2.82 0.13
CA ILE A 96 5.60 -1.85 -0.20
C ILE A 96 6.18 -2.23 -1.56
N PHE A 97 5.92 -1.43 -2.58
CA PHE A 97 6.58 -1.59 -3.87
C PHE A 97 7.98 -0.98 -3.79
N ASP A 98 9.00 -1.83 -3.81
CA ASP A 98 10.39 -1.44 -3.69
C ASP A 98 11.09 -1.55 -5.05
N ASN A 99 11.15 -0.40 -5.72
CA ASN A 99 11.80 -0.21 -7.02
C ASN A 99 13.17 0.46 -6.90
N GLU A 100 13.65 0.69 -5.67
CA GLU A 100 14.94 1.31 -5.36
C GLU A 100 15.11 2.74 -5.93
N SER A 101 14.01 3.43 -6.30
CA SER A 101 14.08 4.67 -7.08
C SER A 101 12.89 5.63 -6.89
N LEU A 102 13.19 6.89 -6.59
CA LEU A 102 12.23 8.00 -6.54
C LEU A 102 11.87 8.50 -7.95
N LEU A 103 11.16 7.68 -8.71
CA LEU A 103 10.83 7.93 -10.13
C LEU A 103 10.11 9.26 -10.38
N SER A 104 9.24 9.70 -9.46
CA SER A 104 8.44 10.92 -9.63
C SER A 104 9.24 12.23 -9.55
N VAL A 105 10.49 12.20 -9.08
CA VAL A 105 11.34 13.40 -8.89
C VAL A 105 12.68 13.31 -9.62
N GLY A 106 12.80 12.39 -10.59
CA GLY A 106 14.00 12.26 -11.43
C GLY A 106 14.72 10.91 -11.32
N GLY A 107 14.18 9.94 -10.58
CA GLY A 107 14.71 8.57 -10.55
C GLY A 107 15.96 8.38 -9.70
N PHE A 108 16.17 9.24 -8.70
CA PHE A 108 17.26 9.10 -7.74
C PHE A 108 17.13 7.80 -6.93
N PRO A 109 18.23 7.11 -6.64
CA PRO A 109 18.19 5.88 -5.85
C PRO A 109 17.67 6.14 -4.43
N THR A 110 16.81 5.26 -3.94
CA THR A 110 16.41 5.25 -2.53
C THR A 110 17.45 4.52 -1.67
N ALA A 111 17.30 4.56 -0.35
CA ALA A 111 18.21 3.87 0.56
C ALA A 111 18.12 2.32 0.46
N THR A 112 17.06 1.76 -0.15
CA THR A 112 16.96 0.32 -0.43
C THR A 112 17.94 -0.10 -1.53
N ALA A 113 18.25 0.79 -2.48
CA ALA A 113 19.29 0.58 -3.51
C ALA A 113 20.69 0.36 -2.94
N THR A 114 20.93 0.84 -1.72
CA THR A 114 22.24 0.83 -1.05
C THR A 114 22.28 -0.10 0.17
N GLY A 115 21.27 -0.96 0.35
CA GLY A 115 21.28 -2.03 1.36
C GLY A 115 20.30 -1.88 2.53
N THR A 116 19.37 -0.92 2.50
CA THR A 116 18.30 -0.87 3.52
C THR A 116 17.32 -2.02 3.31
N ASP A 117 17.19 -2.91 4.31
CA ASP A 117 16.25 -4.03 4.32
C ASP A 117 14.93 -3.64 5.01
N LEU A 118 13.91 -3.25 4.23
CA LEU A 118 12.60 -2.85 4.77
C LEU A 118 11.84 -4.01 5.42
N GLU A 119 11.97 -5.24 4.92
CA GLU A 119 11.34 -6.40 5.54
C GLU A 119 11.99 -6.70 6.89
N GLY A 120 13.32 -6.71 6.94
CA GLY A 120 14.08 -6.87 8.18
C GLY A 120 13.76 -5.81 9.22
N ILE A 121 13.61 -4.54 8.81
CA ILE A 121 13.20 -3.47 9.71
C ILE A 121 11.77 -3.68 10.21
N ALA A 122 10.81 -4.02 9.34
CA ALA A 122 9.43 -4.30 9.75
C ALA A 122 9.37 -5.46 10.76
N ARG A 123 10.10 -6.54 10.48
CA ARG A 123 10.21 -7.71 11.35
C ARG A 123 10.81 -7.35 12.70
N ALA A 124 11.94 -6.62 12.71
CA ALA A 124 12.61 -6.18 13.93
C ALA A 124 11.79 -5.15 14.73
N ALA A 125 10.94 -4.37 14.06
CA ALA A 125 9.98 -3.48 14.71
C ALA A 125 8.87 -4.26 15.45
N GLY A 126 8.65 -5.53 15.10
CA GLY A 126 7.67 -6.42 15.73
C GLY A 126 6.38 -6.62 14.93
N VAL A 127 6.41 -6.36 13.62
CA VAL A 127 5.36 -6.79 12.67
C VAL A 127 5.39 -8.32 12.62
N PRO A 128 4.25 -9.01 12.89
CA PRO A 128 4.27 -10.45 13.11
C PRO A 128 4.48 -11.27 11.83
N ARG A 129 3.89 -10.83 10.71
CA ARG A 129 4.11 -11.46 9.40
C ARG A 129 4.79 -10.48 8.45
N THR A 130 5.97 -10.86 7.95
CA THR A 130 6.70 -10.10 6.93
C THR A 130 7.17 -11.01 5.81
N ALA A 131 7.26 -10.48 4.60
CA ALA A 131 7.84 -11.20 3.47
C ALA A 131 8.43 -10.23 2.44
N THR A 132 9.55 -10.61 1.82
CA THR A 132 10.01 -10.02 0.56
C THR A 132 9.72 -10.99 -0.58
N VAL A 133 9.03 -10.51 -1.61
CA VAL A 133 8.67 -11.29 -2.81
C VAL A 133 9.33 -10.69 -4.05
N ARG A 134 9.72 -11.57 -4.98
CA ARG A 134 10.51 -11.20 -6.18
C ARG A 134 9.93 -11.72 -7.49
N SER A 135 8.94 -12.60 -7.42
CA SER A 135 8.19 -13.09 -8.57
C SER A 135 6.72 -12.66 -8.47
N LEU A 136 6.03 -12.64 -9.61
CA LEU A 136 4.61 -12.28 -9.64
C LEU A 136 3.74 -13.33 -8.93
N ASP A 137 4.12 -14.62 -9.04
CA ASP A 137 3.40 -15.73 -8.42
C ASP A 137 3.52 -15.67 -6.89
N ASP A 138 4.74 -15.50 -6.36
CA ASP A 138 4.95 -15.35 -4.91
C ASP A 138 4.22 -14.11 -4.37
N PHE A 139 4.19 -13.03 -5.16
CA PHE A 139 3.47 -11.81 -4.80
C PHE A 139 1.96 -12.05 -4.72
N ALA A 140 1.38 -12.70 -5.74
CA ALA A 140 -0.05 -13.02 -5.76
C ALA A 140 -0.41 -13.90 -4.56
N GLU A 141 0.31 -15.01 -4.35
CA GLU A 141 0.09 -15.93 -3.23
C GLU A 141 0.18 -15.22 -1.87
N ALA A 142 1.25 -14.45 -1.64
CA ALA A 142 1.44 -13.75 -0.37
C ALA A 142 0.34 -12.70 -0.09
N VAL A 143 -0.13 -11.99 -1.13
CA VAL A 143 -1.21 -11.01 -0.98
C VAL A 143 -2.55 -11.70 -0.74
N THR A 144 -2.89 -12.74 -1.52
CA THR A 144 -4.12 -13.51 -1.34
C THR A 144 -4.17 -14.08 0.08
N ASP A 145 -3.09 -14.69 0.57
CA ASP A 145 -3.00 -15.19 1.93
C ASP A 145 -3.21 -14.10 2.98
N ALA A 146 -2.62 -12.92 2.78
CA ALA A 146 -2.72 -11.83 3.75
C ALA A 146 -4.11 -11.16 3.75
N ILE A 147 -4.78 -11.09 2.60
CA ILE A 147 -6.17 -10.63 2.49
C ILE A 147 -7.09 -11.58 3.26
N HIS A 148 -6.89 -12.89 3.17
CA HIS A 148 -7.73 -13.88 3.87
C HIS A 148 -7.28 -14.20 5.30
N GLY A 149 -6.06 -13.83 5.69
CA GLY A 149 -5.52 -14.02 7.04
C GLY A 149 -6.10 -13.05 8.08
N ASP A 150 -5.81 -13.31 9.36
CA ASP A 150 -6.20 -12.47 10.51
C ASP A 150 -4.96 -12.02 11.31
N GLU A 151 -3.96 -11.49 10.61
CA GLU A 151 -2.71 -11.02 11.21
C GLU A 151 -2.12 -9.83 10.42
N LEU A 152 -1.58 -8.85 11.17
CA LEU A 152 -0.87 -7.71 10.57
C LEU A 152 0.27 -8.22 9.68
N THR A 153 0.21 -7.91 8.39
CA THR A 153 1.17 -8.39 7.41
C THR A 153 1.84 -7.23 6.68
N SER A 154 3.17 -7.27 6.52
CA SER A 154 3.92 -6.34 5.67
C SER A 154 4.67 -7.09 4.56
N ILE A 155 4.39 -6.78 3.30
CA ILE A 155 4.99 -7.42 2.13
C ILE A 155 5.84 -6.39 1.39
N VAL A 156 7.12 -6.68 1.18
CA VAL A 156 8.01 -5.93 0.30
C VAL A 156 8.02 -6.60 -1.07
N ALA A 157 7.44 -5.95 -2.07
CA ALA A 157 7.41 -6.43 -3.44
C ALA A 157 8.54 -5.76 -4.24
N LYS A 158 9.57 -6.54 -4.60
CA LYS A 158 10.68 -6.05 -5.42
C LYS A 158 10.25 -5.88 -6.86
N VAL A 159 10.19 -4.65 -7.34
CA VAL A 159 9.74 -4.32 -8.70
C VAL A 159 10.82 -3.58 -9.48
N GLU A 160 10.71 -3.56 -10.80
CA GLU A 160 11.64 -2.79 -11.63
C GLU A 160 11.44 -1.28 -11.45
N ALA A 161 12.52 -0.51 -11.60
CA ALA A 161 12.52 0.96 -11.63
C ALA A 161 11.88 1.51 -12.92
N LYS A 162 10.62 1.15 -13.16
CA LYS A 162 9.81 1.59 -14.29
C LYS A 162 8.54 2.25 -13.77
N GLY A 163 8.23 3.42 -14.30
CA GLY A 163 7.04 4.19 -13.96
C GLY A 163 6.01 4.19 -15.09
N PRO A 164 4.80 4.71 -14.83
CA PRO A 164 3.81 4.92 -15.88
C PRO A 164 4.28 6.00 -16.86
N PRO A 165 3.74 6.03 -18.08
CA PRO A 165 4.03 7.08 -19.06
C PRO A 165 3.56 8.46 -18.57
N LEU A 166 2.55 8.49 -17.69
CA LEU A 166 2.00 9.71 -17.12
C LEU A 166 1.70 9.49 -15.63
N TYR A 167 2.06 10.48 -14.80
CA TYR A 167 1.78 10.47 -13.36
C TYR A 167 0.47 11.21 -13.00
N LEU A 168 -0.35 11.51 -14.01
CA LEU A 168 -1.62 12.21 -13.82
C LEU A 168 -2.74 11.24 -13.49
N THR A 169 -3.64 11.74 -12.66
CA THR A 169 -4.84 11.06 -12.18
C THR A 169 -6.05 11.86 -12.63
N ASP A 170 -6.97 11.24 -13.37
CA ASP A 170 -8.14 11.94 -13.94
C ASP A 170 -9.19 12.32 -12.88
N LEU A 171 -9.11 11.69 -11.70
CA LEU A 171 -10.03 11.95 -10.59
C LEU A 171 -9.56 13.11 -9.70
N PRO A 172 -10.34 14.20 -9.57
CA PRO A 172 -10.02 15.27 -8.63
C PRO A 172 -9.93 14.76 -7.19
N MET A 173 -8.92 15.21 -6.44
CA MET A 173 -8.69 14.75 -5.06
C MET A 173 -9.88 14.94 -4.13
N LEU A 174 -10.60 16.06 -4.30
CA LEU A 174 -11.75 16.37 -3.49
C LEU A 174 -12.90 15.39 -3.75
N GLU A 175 -13.09 15.00 -5.00
CA GLU A 175 -14.08 13.99 -5.36
C GLU A 175 -13.68 12.60 -4.82
N ASN A 176 -12.39 12.23 -4.93
CA ASN A 176 -11.90 10.99 -4.33
C ASN A 176 -12.19 10.93 -2.82
N ARG A 177 -11.91 12.02 -2.10
CA ARG A 177 -12.19 12.14 -0.66
C ARG A 177 -13.68 11.93 -0.37
N PHE A 178 -14.57 12.55 -1.13
CA PHE A 178 -16.01 12.42 -0.89
C PHE A 178 -16.54 11.02 -1.25
N GLN A 179 -16.09 10.41 -2.35
CA GLN A 179 -16.44 9.03 -2.70
C GLN A 179 -15.99 8.05 -1.63
N PHE A 180 -14.74 8.17 -1.19
CA PHE A 180 -14.18 7.33 -0.14
C PHE A 180 -14.93 7.51 1.19
N GLN A 181 -15.21 8.75 1.60
CA GLN A 181 -16.00 9.00 2.81
C GLN A 181 -17.40 8.40 2.73
N ARG A 182 -18.10 8.53 1.60
CA ARG A 182 -19.42 7.91 1.38
C ARG A 182 -19.32 6.39 1.48
N HIS A 183 -18.32 5.78 0.83
CA HIS A 183 -18.09 4.34 0.90
C HIS A 183 -17.91 3.87 2.35
N LEU A 184 -17.02 4.51 3.12
CA LEU A 184 -16.78 4.15 4.52
C LEU A 184 -18.03 4.25 5.41
N ARG A 185 -18.95 5.19 5.13
CA ARG A 185 -20.22 5.29 5.87
C ARG A 185 -21.11 4.07 5.63
N THR A 186 -21.17 3.58 4.39
CA THR A 186 -21.97 2.38 4.08
C THR A 186 -21.44 1.11 4.75
N LEU A 187 -20.14 1.04 5.05
CA LEU A 187 -19.55 -0.05 5.82
C LEU A 187 -19.94 0.02 7.30
N LYS A 188 -19.98 1.23 7.88
CA LYS A 188 -20.40 1.43 9.28
C LYS A 188 -21.88 1.17 9.53
N GLU A 189 -22.73 1.41 8.53
CA GLU A 189 -24.16 1.09 8.62
C GLU A 189 -24.43 -0.41 8.60
N LYS A 190 -23.47 -1.23 8.14
CA LYS A 190 -23.56 -2.69 8.04
C LYS A 190 -22.86 -3.45 9.17
N ALA A 191 -22.10 -2.75 10.03
CA ALA A 191 -21.32 -3.32 11.12
C ALA A 191 -22.10 -3.27 12.45
#